data_AF-A0A4R3JAV8-F1
#
_entry.id   AF-A0A4R3JAV8-F1
#
_cell.length_a   1.000
_cell.length_b   1.000
_cell.length_c   1.000
_cell.angle_alpha   90.00
_cell.angle_beta   90.00
_cell.angle_gamma   90.00
#
_symmetry.space_group_name_H-M   'P 1'
#
loop_
_entity.id
_entity.type
_entity.pdbx_description
1 polymer ?
#
loop_
_entity_poly.entity_id
_entity_poly.type
_entity_poly.pdbx_seq_one_letter_code
_entity_poly.pdbx_strand_id
1 'polypeptide(L)' 'MQNVIGIDVSKATLDAYCSGRTEHRRFGDDAAGLAALFLWVFDDGRRGGSRQQPGA' A
#
# COMPACT_ATOMS: atom_id res chain seq x y z
N MET A 1 6.30 8.04 12.77
CA MET A 1 5.31 8.55 11.80
C MET A 1 4.29 7.46 11.57
N GLN A 2 3.01 7.78 11.70
CA GLN A 2 1.92 6.81 11.54
C GLN A 2 1.61 6.66 10.05
N ASN A 3 1.56 5.42 9.57
CA ASN A 3 1.30 5.13 8.17
C ASN A 3 -0.21 5.33 7.91
N VAL A 4 -0.57 6.30 7.07
CA VAL A 4 -1.98 6.63 6.77
C VAL A 4 -2.32 6.05 5.41
N ILE A 5 -3.44 5.32 5.35
CA ILE A 5 -4.01 4.83 4.11
C ILE A 5 -5.27 5.65 3.80
N GLY A 6 -5.25 6.37 2.69
CA GLY A 6 -6.44 7.01 2.13
C GLY A 6 -7.03 6.14 1.03
N ILE A 7 -8.35 5.96 1.01
CA ILE A 7 -9.06 5.17 -0.01
C ILE A 7 -10.16 6.05 -0.61
N ASP A 8 -10.11 6.27 -1.91
CA ASP A 8 -11.18 6.89 -2.68
C ASP A 8 -12.09 5.80 -3.27
N VAL A 9 -13.37 5.87 -2.91
CA VAL A 9 -14.44 4.92 -3.28
C VAL A 9 -15.49 5.56 -4.21
N SER A 10 -15.24 6.77 -4.71
CA SER A 10 -16.16 7.47 -5.61
C SER A 10 -16.13 6.96 -7.06
N LYS A 11 -15.24 6.02 -7.37
CA LYS A 11 -15.03 5.46 -8.71
C LYS A 11 -15.35 3.96 -8.75
N ALA A 12 -15.36 3.37 -9.94
CA ALA A 12 -15.52 1.92 -10.15
C ALA A 12 -14.31 1.06 -9.69
N THR A 13 -13.34 1.69 -9.00
CA THR A 13 -12.12 1.06 -8.49
C THR A 13 -11.80 1.63 -7.12
N LEU A 14 -11.21 0.82 -6.24
CA LEU A 14 -10.67 1.29 -4.97
C LEU A 14 -9.30 1.93 -5.23
N ASP A 15 -9.24 3.25 -5.24
CA ASP A 15 -8.00 4.02 -5.38
C ASP A 15 -7.37 4.24 -4.00
N ALA A 16 -6.26 3.56 -3.69
CA ALA A 16 -5.62 3.64 -2.40
C ALA A 16 -4.26 4.35 -2.46
N TYR A 17 -4.00 5.22 -1.49
CA TYR A 17 -2.72 5.88 -1.30
C TYR A 17 -2.17 5.62 0.10
N CYS A 18 -0.90 5.22 0.18
CA CYS A 18 -0.18 4.97 1.43
C CYS A 18 0.88 6.03 1.65
N SER A 19 0.72 6.86 2.68
CA SER A 19 1.62 8.00 2.93
C SER A 19 3.04 7.58 3.34
N GLY A 20 3.19 6.55 4.16
CA GLY A 20 4.50 6.08 4.63
C GLY A 20 5.29 5.30 3.59
N ARG A 21 4.65 4.81 2.52
CA ARG A 21 5.31 4.21 1.35
C ARG A 21 5.38 5.15 0.15
N THR A 22 4.70 6.30 0.20
CA THR A 22 4.48 7.20 -0.95
C THR A 22 3.98 6.44 -2.20
N GLU A 23 3.15 5.42 -1.99
CA GLU A 23 2.71 4.50 -3.03
C GLU A 23 1.20 4.66 -3.28
N HIS A 24 0.81 4.69 -4.55
CA HIS A 24 -0.57 4.70 -5.00
C HIS A 24 -0.88 3.40 -5.75
N ARG A 25 -2.03 2.78 -5.46
CA ARG A 25 -2.46 1.55 -6.12
C ARG A 25 -3.96 1.50 -6.32
N ARG A 26 -4.39 0.93 -7.44
CA ARG A 26 -5.80 0.70 -7.77
C ARG A 26 -6.16 -0.76 -7.62
N PHE A 27 -7.36 -1.01 -7.11
CA PHE A 27 -7.94 -2.34 -7.00
C PHE A 27 -9.34 -2.34 -7.61
N GLY A 28 -9.82 -3.51 -8.01
CA GLY A 28 -11.22 -3.66 -8.43
C GLY A 28 -12.17 -3.30 -7.28
N ASP A 29 -13.32 -2.72 -7.60
CA ASP A 29 -14.43 -2.54 -6.66
C ASP A 29 -15.26 -3.84 -6.57
N ASP A 30 -14.59 -4.91 -6.17
CA ASP A 30 -15.17 -6.22 -5.97
C ASP A 30 -14.49 -6.93 -4.79
N ALA A 31 -15.01 -8.10 -4.41
CA ALA A 31 -14.47 -8.86 -3.28
C ALA A 31 -13.00 -9.25 -3.46
N ALA A 32 -12.56 -9.53 -4.69
CA ALA A 32 -11.17 -9.89 -4.99
C ALA A 32 -10.24 -8.66 -4.89
N GLY A 33 -10.69 -7.50 -5.36
CA GLY A 33 -9.99 -6.23 -5.24
C GLY A 33 -9.87 -5.78 -3.79
N LEU A 34 -10.91 -5.95 -2.98
CA LEU A 34 -10.85 -5.70 -1.54
C LEU A 34 -9.82 -6.62 -0.86
N ALA A 35 -9.82 -7.93 -1.16
CA ALA A 35 -8.83 -8.86 -0.62
C ALA A 35 -7.39 -8.47 -1.02
N ALA A 36 -7.18 -8.06 -2.27
CA ALA A 36 -5.89 -7.58 -2.75
C ALA A 36 -5.45 -6.27 -2.07
N LEU A 37 -6.38 -5.36 -1.79
CA LEU A 37 -6.13 -4.14 -1.02
C LEU A 37 -5.70 -4.47 0.41
N PHE A 38 -6.40 -5.38 1.09
CA PHE A 38 -6.03 -5.86 2.42
C PHE A 38 -4.61 -6.43 2.42
N LEU A 39 -4.29 -7.33 1.48
CA LEU A 39 -2.94 -7.88 1.36
C LEU A 39 -1.89 -6.77 1.13
N TRP A 40 -2.17 -5.78 0.30
CA TRP A 40 -1.23 -4.68 0.05
C TRP A 40 -1.03 -3.78 1.28
N VAL A 41 -2.06 -3.52 2.08
CA VAL A 41 -1.96 -2.70 3.31
C VAL A 41 -1.18 -3.44 4.40
N PHE A 42 -1.42 -4.73 4.57
CA PHE A 42 -0.91 -5.51 5.71
C PHE A 42 0.30 -6.41 5.40
N ASP A 43 0.69 -6.58 4.13
CA ASP A 43 1.97 -7.19 3.76
C ASP A 43 3.12 -6.19 3.99
N ASP A 44 3.42 -5.94 5.26
CA ASP A 44 4.52 -5.07 5.72
C ASP A 44 5.88 -5.80 5.72
N GLY A 45 5.94 -7.04 5.24
CA GLY A 45 6.95 -8.02 5.67
C GLY A 45 8.04 -8.44 4.70
N ARG A 46 8.14 -7.95 3.45
CA ARG A 46 9.16 -8.46 2.49
C ARG A 46 9.93 -7.46 1.63
N ARG A 47 9.84 -6.15 1.89
CA ARG A 47 10.60 -5.15 1.11
C ARG A 47 11.63 -4.33 1.90
N GLY A 48 11.83 -4.64 3.18
CA GLY A 48 12.87 -4.06 4.04
C GLY A 48 14.14 -4.92 4.16
N GLY A 49 14.69 -5.39 3.04
CA GLY A 49 16.04 -5.95 3.02
C GLY A 49 17.06 -4.82 3.12
N SER A 50 17.68 -4.68 4.29
CA SER A 50 18.78 -3.77 4.61
C SER A 50 19.81 -3.63 3.47
N ARG A 51 19.88 -2.45 2.84
CA ARG A 51 21.13 -1.96 2.26
C ARG A 51 21.74 -1.00 3.27
N GLN A 52 22.54 -1.57 4.19
CA GLN A 52 23.51 -0.76 4.93
C GLN A 52 24.38 -0.04 3.90
N GLN A 53 24.40 1.28 3.93
CA GLN A 53 25.48 2.03 3.31
C GLN A 53 26.74 1.76 4.13
N PRO A 54 27.83 1.22 3.56
CA PRO A 54 29.12 1.34 4.21
C PRO A 54 29.51 2.81 4.16
N GLY A 55 29.65 3.41 5.34
CA GLY A 55 30.21 4.75 5.52
C GLY A 55 31.74 4.72 5.44
N ALA A 56 32.26 5.91 5.08
CA ALA A 56 33.66 6.35 4.99
C ALA A 56 34.48 5.82 3.81
#